data_AF-A0A0C9VAT5-F1
#
_entry.id   AF-A0A0C9VAT5-F1
#
_cell.length_a   1.000
_cell.length_b   1.000
_cell.length_c   1.000
_cell.angle_alpha   90.00
_cell.angle_beta   90.00
_cell.angle_gamma   90.00
#
_symmetry.space_group_name_H-M   'P 1'
#
loop_
_entity.id
_entity.type
_entity.pdbx_description
1 polymer ?
#
loop_
_entity_poly.entity_id
_entity_poly.type
_entity_poly.pdbx_seq_one_letter_code
_entity_poly.pdbx_strand_id
1 'polypeptide(L)' 'MLWYEPYKKDLPAKQTQLLQLWDELGIPHEEPKQLWGTKLTIIGFDVDPNAMTITMPHQACMDLIE' A
#
# COMPACT_ATOMS: atom_id res chain seq x y z
N MET A 1 12.82 -6.86 -7.08
CA MET A 1 11.53 -6.59 -7.72
C MET A 1 11.18 -7.78 -8.59
N LEU A 2 9.89 -8.06 -8.80
CA LEU A 2 9.36 -9.09 -9.70
C LEU A 2 8.14 -8.53 -10.44
N TRP A 3 8.04 -8.84 -11.73
CA TRP A 3 6.88 -8.50 -12.54
C TRP A 3 5.66 -9.29 -12.08
N TYR A 4 4.57 -8.59 -11.78
CA TYR A 4 3.28 -9.19 -11.40
C TYR A 4 2.25 -8.91 -12.49
N GLU A 5 1.88 -9.94 -13.25
CA GLU A 5 1.03 -9.84 -14.44
C GLU A 5 -0.35 -9.24 -14.17
N PRO A 6 -1.09 -9.64 -13.10
CA PRO A 6 -2.44 -9.13 -12.88
C PRO A 6 -2.51 -7.61 -12.72
N TYR A 7 -1.43 -7.00 -12.21
CA TYR A 7 -1.34 -5.54 -12.04
C TYR A 7 -0.42 -4.87 -13.07
N LYS A 8 0.19 -5.62 -13.98
CA LYS A 8 1.09 -5.12 -15.04
C LYS A 8 2.18 -4.18 -14.51
N LYS A 9 2.81 -4.54 -13.38
CA LYS A 9 3.87 -3.73 -12.76
C LYS A 9 4.87 -4.57 -11.98
N ASP A 10 6.05 -3.98 -11.74
CA ASP A 10 7.06 -4.52 -10.84
C ASP A 10 6.70 -4.24 -9.37
N LEU A 11 6.75 -5.30 -8.55
CA LEU A 11 6.52 -5.24 -7.10
C LEU A 11 7.70 -5.84 -6.32
N PRO A 12 7.83 -5.56 -5.02
CA PRO A 12 8.76 -6.24 -4.14
C PRO A 12 8.59 -7.76 -4.21
N ALA A 13 9.70 -8.50 -4.28
CA ALA A 13 9.66 -9.94 -4.55
C ALA A 13 8.78 -10.74 -3.56
N LYS A 14 8.85 -10.39 -2.26
CA LYS A 14 8.02 -11.00 -1.23
C LYS A 14 6.52 -10.69 -1.41
N GLN A 15 6.19 -9.48 -1.84
CA GLN A 15 4.80 -9.09 -2.11
C GLN A 15 4.25 -9.85 -3.32
N THR A 16 5.03 -9.92 -4.41
CA THR A 16 4.65 -10.70 -5.60
C THR A 16 4.39 -12.16 -5.28
N GLN A 17 5.25 -12.80 -4.49
CA GLN A 17 5.09 -14.20 -4.07
C GLN A 17 3.80 -14.42 -3.24
N LEU A 18 3.47 -13.48 -2.36
CA LEU A 18 2.23 -13.54 -1.58
C LEU A 18 1.00 -13.41 -2.48
N LEU A 19 1.03 -12.48 -3.44
CA LEU A 19 -0.08 -12.28 -4.37
C LEU A 19 -0.29 -13.48 -5.29
N GLN A 20 0.78 -14.10 -5.79
CA GLN A 20 0.70 -15.35 -6.54
C GLN A 20 0.07 -16.48 -5.73
N LEU A 21 0.41 -16.60 -4.44
CA LEU A 21 -0.25 -17.56 -3.56
C LEU A 21 -1.75 -17.26 -3.40
N TRP A 22 -2.13 -15.98 -3.31
CA TRP A 22 -3.54 -15.59 -3.25
C TRP A 22 -4.28 -15.90 -4.55
N ASP A 23 -3.64 -15.70 -5.71
CA ASP A 23 -4.18 -16.10 -7.01
C ASP A 23 -4.43 -17.62 -7.04
N GLU A 24 -3.46 -18.42 -6.58
CA GLU A 24 -3.57 -19.89 -6.51
C GLU A 24 -4.71 -20.35 -5.58
N LEU A 25 -4.92 -19.64 -4.47
CA LEU A 25 -5.98 -19.94 -3.49
C LEU A 25 -7.35 -19.34 -3.87
N GLY A 26 -7.41 -18.47 -4.88
CA GLY A 26 -8.62 -17.73 -5.24
C GLY A 26 -9.03 -16.67 -4.20
N ILE A 27 -8.08 -16.13 -3.43
CA ILE A 27 -8.34 -15.06 -2.46
C ILE A 27 -8.46 -13.74 -3.21
N PRO A 28 -9.58 -12.99 -3.07
CA PRO A 28 -9.72 -11.72 -3.76
C PRO A 28 -8.77 -10.66 -3.20
N HIS A 29 -8.10 -9.92 -4.09
CA HIS A 29 -7.26 -8.79 -3.73
C HIS A 29 -7.33 -7.70 -4.81
N GLU A 30 -7.12 -6.45 -4.41
CA GLU A 30 -7.27 -5.28 -5.28
C GLU A 30 -5.99 -4.46 -5.31
N GLU A 31 -5.57 -4.03 -6.50
CA GLU A 31 -4.33 -3.29 -6.71
C GLU A 31 -4.17 -2.04 -5.83
N PRO A 32 -5.21 -1.21 -5.61
CA PRO A 32 -5.11 -0.03 -4.75
C PRO A 32 -4.79 -0.34 -3.28
N LYS A 33 -5.00 -1.59 -2.84
CA LYS A 33 -4.70 -2.06 -1.48
C LYS A 33 -3.32 -2.71 -1.38
N GLN A 34 -2.59 -2.85 -2.49
CA GLN A 34 -1.28 -3.51 -2.57
C GLN A 34 -0.13 -2.50 -2.73
N LEU A 35 -0.18 -1.42 -1.95
CA LEU A 35 0.86 -0.39 -1.91
C LEU A 35 2.08 -0.87 -1.11
N TRP A 36 3.28 -0.37 -1.45
CA TRP A 36 4.51 -0.68 -0.73
C TRP A 36 5.39 0.58 -0.64
N GLY A 37 6.16 0.68 0.46
CA GLY A 37 6.99 1.83 0.76
C GLY A 37 7.39 1.87 2.22
N THR A 38 8.23 2.82 2.60
CA THR A 38 8.63 3.04 4.01
C THR A 38 7.56 3.75 4.82
N LYS A 39 6.73 4.57 4.17
CA LYS A 39 5.56 5.28 4.70
C LYS A 39 4.45 5.21 3.67
N LEU A 40 3.21 5.01 4.09
CA LEU A 40 2.05 4.90 3.20
C LEU A 40 0.89 5.74 3.70
N THR A 41 0.11 6.31 2.78
CA THR A 41 -1.17 6.93 3.12
C THR A 41 -2.26 5.85 3.10
N ILE A 42 -2.86 5.56 4.26
CA ILE A 42 -3.90 4.53 4.46
C ILE A 42 -5.16 5.22 4.97
N ILE A 43 -6.25 5.16 4.19
CA ILE A 43 -7.55 5.76 4.53
C ILE A 43 -7.40 7.26 4.90
N GLY A 44 -6.57 7.98 4.15
CA GLY A 44 -6.31 9.42 4.38
C GLY A 44 -5.35 9.74 5.53
N PHE A 45 -4.77 8.74 6.19
CA PHE A 45 -3.75 8.95 7.22
C PHE A 45 -2.37 8.54 6.73
N ASP A 46 -1.38 9.34 7.06
CA ASP A 46 0.02 9.06 6.85
C ASP A 46 0.52 8.09 7.93
N VAL A 47 0.83 6.85 7.52
CA VAL A 47 1.28 5.77 8.40
C VAL A 47 2.77 5.53 8.19
N ASP A 48 3.56 5.74 9.25
CA ASP A 48 4.98 5.44 9.30
C ASP A 48 5.25 4.30 10.29
N PRO A 49 5.46 3.06 9.81
CA PRO A 49 5.78 1.92 10.66
C PRO A 49 7.17 1.98 11.30
N ASN A 50 8.12 2.76 10.77
CA ASN A 50 9.47 2.88 11.33
C ASN A 50 9.48 3.80 12.54
N ALA A 51 8.71 4.89 12.48
CA ALA A 51 8.49 5.80 13.60
C ALA A 51 7.37 5.34 14.55
N MET A 52 6.59 4.33 14.16
CA MET A 52 5.37 3.88 14.85
C MET A 52 4.34 5.00 15.05
N THR A 53 4.13 5.81 14.01
CA THR A 53 3.20 6.95 14.04
C THR A 53 2.12 6.87 12.98
N ILE A 54 0.93 7.37 13.32
CA ILE A 54 -0.17 7.64 12.39
C ILE A 54 -0.48 9.14 12.50
N THR A 55 -0.38 9.86 11.39
CA THR A 55 -0.55 11.32 11.34
C THR A 55 -1.55 11.73 10.29
N MET A 56 -2.24 12.85 10.51
CA MET A 56 -3.03 13.49 9.46
C MET A 56 -2.07 14.17 8.46
N PRO A 57 -2.27 14.03 7.14
CA PRO A 57 -1.49 14.76 6.14
C PRO A 57 -1.60 16.26 6.38
N HIS A 58 -0.49 16.99 6.20
CA HIS A 58 -0.45 18.44 6.45
C HIS A 58 -1.54 19.21 5.69
N GLN A 59 -1.78 18.85 4.43
CA GLN A 59 -2.83 19.48 3.63
C GLN A 59 -4.21 19.30 4.25
N ALA A 60 -4.54 18.10 4.72
CA ALA A 60 -5.81 17.83 5.38
C ALA A 60 -5.97 18.62 6.70
N CYS A 61 -4.88 18.94 7.40
CA CYS A 61 -4.92 19.86 8.53
C CYS A 61 -5.20 21.31 8.10
N MET A 62 -4.62 21.76 6.99
CA MET A 62 -4.84 23.12 6.46
C MET A 62 -6.28 23.30 5.98
N ASP A 63 -6.84 22.29 5.32
CA ASP A 63 -8.22 22.29 4.82
C ASP A 63 -9.27 22.44 5.95
N LEU A 64 -8.89 22.21 7.22
CA LEU A 64 -9.76 22.41 8.39
C LEU A 64 -9.76 23.84 8.93
N ILE A 65 -8.82 24.68 8.49
CA ILE A 65 -8.64 26.07 8.97
C ILE A 65 -9.27 27.07 7.99
N GLU A 66 -9.58 26.65 6.77
CA GLU A 66 -10.31 27.41 5.73
C GLU A 66 -11.82 27.23 5.84
#